data_AF-A0A2H6MYD1-F1
#
_entry.id   AF-A0A2H6MYD1-F1
#
_cell.length_a   1.000
_cell.length_b   1.000
_cell.length_c   1.000
_cell.angle_alpha   90.00
_cell.angle_beta   90.00
_cell.angle_gamma   90.00
#
_symmetry.space_group_name_H-M   'P 1'
#
loop_
_entity.id
_entity.type
_entity.pdbx_description
1 polymer ?
#
loop_
_entity_poly.entity_id
_entity_poly.type
_entity_poly.pdbx_seq_one_letter_code
_entity_poly.pdbx_strand_id
1 'polypeptide(L)'
;SPSFLSLLTHRAKDEAAMNLASQSGEAGSGQLLFANFNQDNTSLAVGSVLGYKFFSLSSVDKLEQIYECNDTEDVCIVERLFSSSLVAIVSLRAPRKLKVCHFKKGTEICNYSYSNTILAVKLNRQT
;
A
#
# COMPACT_ATOMS: atom_id res chain seq x y z
N SER A 1 19.00 -5.72 -0.90
CA SER A 1 17.57 -5.58 -0.55
C SER A 1 17.47 -5.43 0.95
N PRO A 2 16.65 -4.51 1.51
CA PRO A 2 16.39 -4.52 2.94
C PRO A 2 15.81 -5.88 3.31
N SER A 3 16.27 -6.40 4.44
CA SER A 3 16.14 -7.81 4.79
C SER A 3 14.71 -8.24 5.19
N PHE A 4 13.81 -7.26 5.28
CA PHE A 4 12.41 -7.37 5.69
C PHE A 4 11.42 -7.35 4.50
N LEU A 5 11.91 -7.21 3.27
CA LEU A 5 11.12 -6.91 2.09
C LEU A 5 11.22 -8.03 1.04
N SER A 6 10.07 -8.64 0.71
CA SER A 6 9.89 -9.51 -0.45
C SER A 6 9.12 -8.76 -1.55
N LEU A 7 9.51 -8.94 -2.81
CA LEU A 7 8.98 -8.21 -3.95
C LEU A 7 8.77 -9.11 -5.17
N LEU A 8 7.60 -9.01 -5.79
CA LEU A 8 7.29 -9.64 -7.08
C LEU A 8 7.30 -8.58 -8.19
N THR A 9 8.08 -8.84 -9.25
CA THR A 9 8.15 -8.01 -10.47
C THR A 9 8.03 -8.92 -11.69
N HIS A 10 7.20 -8.59 -12.68
CA HIS A 10 7.05 -9.41 -13.90
C HIS A 10 8.12 -9.06 -14.95
N ARG A 11 8.61 -10.05 -15.71
CA ARG A 11 9.17 -9.81 -17.06
C ARG A 11 8.01 -9.99 -18.05
N ALA A 12 7.64 -8.95 -18.79
CA ALA A 12 6.43 -8.98 -19.61
C ALA A 12 6.38 -10.19 -20.58
N LYS A 13 5.38 -11.06 -20.40
CA LYS A 13 4.66 -11.83 -21.41
C LYS A 13 3.24 -11.99 -20.87
N ASP A 14 2.27 -11.66 -21.71
CA ASP A 14 0.88 -11.35 -21.38
C ASP A 14 0.20 -12.39 -20.47
N GLU A 15 -0.32 -11.94 -19.34
CA GLU A 15 -1.48 -12.53 -18.67
C GLU A 15 -2.26 -11.41 -17.94
N ALA A 16 -3.59 -11.45 -18.08
CA ALA A 16 -4.51 -10.37 -17.78
C ALA A 16 -4.39 -9.85 -16.33
N ALA A 17 -4.19 -8.55 -16.18
CA ALA A 17 -4.37 -7.87 -14.91
C ALA A 17 -5.86 -7.95 -14.51
N MET A 18 -6.13 -8.42 -13.28
CA MET A 18 -7.45 -8.23 -12.66
C MET A 18 -7.71 -6.74 -12.49
N ASN A 19 -8.38 -6.14 -13.48
CA ASN A 19 -8.95 -4.81 -13.36
C ASN A 19 -10.17 -4.90 -12.44
N LEU A 20 -10.03 -4.44 -11.20
CA LEU A 20 -11.18 -4.10 -10.37
C LEU A 20 -11.70 -2.70 -10.78
N ALA A 21 -12.19 -2.60 -12.01
CA ALA A 21 -12.91 -1.42 -12.47
C ALA A 21 -14.38 -1.58 -12.08
N SER A 22 -14.75 -1.17 -10.87
CA SER A 22 -16.15 -0.94 -10.52
C SER A 22 -16.59 0.37 -11.17
N GLN A 23 -17.34 0.30 -12.27
CA GLN A 23 -18.17 1.41 -12.72
C GLN A 23 -19.30 1.60 -11.71
N SER A 24 -19.13 2.55 -10.79
CA SER A 24 -20.24 3.15 -10.07
C SER A 24 -20.02 4.66 -10.09
N GLY A 25 -20.91 5.36 -10.79
CA GLY A 25 -20.86 6.80 -10.92
C GLY A 25 -21.00 7.48 -9.56
N GLU A 26 -19.98 8.24 -9.20
CA GLU A 26 -20.04 9.55 -8.56
C GLU A 26 -18.60 10.07 -8.53
N ALA A 27 -18.30 11.03 -9.40
CA ALA A 27 -17.04 11.76 -9.41
C ALA A 27 -16.99 12.65 -8.15
N GLY A 28 -16.63 12.05 -7.02
CA GLY A 28 -16.64 12.73 -5.71
C GLY A 28 -16.14 11.87 -4.54
N SER A 29 -16.21 10.54 -4.61
CA SER A 29 -15.66 9.67 -3.56
C SER A 29 -14.31 9.09 -3.99
N GLY A 30 -13.24 9.32 -3.21
CA GLY A 30 -11.88 8.85 -3.50
C GLY A 30 -11.82 7.36 -3.85
N GLN A 31 -11.75 7.06 -5.15
CA GLN A 31 -11.75 5.72 -5.72
C GLN A 31 -10.72 4.81 -5.04
N LEU A 32 -11.20 3.67 -4.55
CA LEU A 32 -10.40 2.62 -3.94
C LEU A 32 -9.52 1.93 -5.00
N LEU A 33 -8.23 1.82 -4.73
CA LEU A 33 -7.24 1.17 -5.60
C LEU A 33 -6.64 -0.08 -4.97
N PHE A 34 -6.54 -0.12 -3.64
CA PHE A 34 -5.90 -1.20 -2.91
C PHE A 34 -6.52 -1.38 -1.53
N ALA A 35 -6.64 -2.62 -1.08
CA ALA A 35 -6.94 -2.95 0.30
C ALA A 35 -6.19 -4.23 0.71
N ASN A 36 -5.55 -4.23 1.89
CA ASN A 36 -4.96 -5.44 2.44
C ASN A 36 -4.92 -5.42 3.97
N PHE A 37 -5.04 -6.59 4.59
CA PHE A 37 -4.77 -6.77 6.01
C PHE A 37 -3.25 -6.77 6.25
N ASN A 38 -2.84 -6.27 7.40
CA ASN A 38 -1.49 -6.52 7.90
C ASN A 38 -1.33 -8.00 8.33
N GLN A 39 -0.10 -8.39 8.64
CA GLN A 39 0.33 -9.79 8.82
C GLN A 39 -0.38 -10.53 9.96
N ASP A 40 -0.88 -9.80 10.97
CA ASP A 40 -1.58 -10.34 12.14
C ASP A 40 -3.09 -10.01 12.13
N ASN A 41 -3.61 -9.51 11.00
CA ASN A 41 -5.02 -9.13 10.80
C ASN A 41 -5.55 -8.10 11.82
N THR A 42 -4.68 -7.31 12.45
CA THR A 42 -5.07 -6.28 13.42
C THR A 42 -5.33 -4.91 12.79
N SER A 43 -4.94 -4.71 11.54
CA SER A 43 -5.22 -3.47 10.81
C SER A 43 -5.45 -3.68 9.31
N LEU A 44 -6.24 -2.79 8.73
CA LEU A 44 -6.52 -2.71 7.31
C LEU A 44 -5.78 -1.52 6.70
N ALA A 45 -5.02 -1.76 5.64
CA ALA A 45 -4.42 -0.74 4.79
C ALA A 45 -5.31 -0.49 3.57
N VAL A 46 -5.57 0.77 3.26
CA VAL A 46 -6.41 1.21 2.13
C VAL A 46 -5.62 2.20 1.29
N GLY A 47 -5.45 1.92 0.00
CA GLY A 47 -4.88 2.82 -1.01
C GLY A 47 -5.97 3.31 -1.96
N SER A 48 -5.91 4.59 -2.33
CA SER A 48 -6.90 5.27 -3.16
C SER A 48 -6.23 6.27 -4.09
N VAL A 49 -7.02 6.87 -4.99
CA VAL A 49 -6.58 7.99 -5.82
C VAL A 49 -6.16 9.22 -4.99
N LEU A 50 -6.76 9.42 -3.82
CA LEU A 50 -6.49 10.58 -2.96
C LEU A 50 -5.34 10.39 -1.97
N GLY A 51 -4.86 9.15 -1.78
CA GLY A 51 -4.02 8.86 -0.62
C GLY A 51 -4.09 7.42 -0.14
N TYR A 52 -3.58 7.23 1.07
CA TYR A 52 -3.73 5.97 1.80
C TYR A 52 -4.14 6.19 3.26
N LYS A 53 -4.83 5.19 3.81
CA LYS A 53 -5.32 5.17 5.19
C LYS A 53 -5.03 3.83 5.85
N PHE A 54 -4.84 3.87 7.17
CA PHE A 54 -4.79 2.68 8.00
C PHE A 54 -5.93 2.70 9.00
N PHE A 55 -6.54 1.55 9.22
CA PHE A 55 -7.61 1.37 10.18
C PHE A 55 -7.31 0.23 11.14
N SER A 56 -7.61 0.40 12.42
CA SER A 56 -7.55 -0.63 13.44
C SER A 56 -8.76 -1.54 13.35
N LEU A 57 -8.55 -2.84 13.52
CA LEU A 57 -9.59 -3.87 13.59
C LEU A 57 -9.76 -4.41 15.01
N SER A 58 -9.33 -3.65 16.02
CA SER A 58 -9.41 -4.01 17.43
C SER A 58 -10.83 -3.99 18.01
N SER A 59 -11.80 -3.39 17.30
CA SER A 59 -13.21 -3.36 17.69
C SER A 59 -14.09 -3.77 16.50
N VAL A 60 -15.18 -4.49 16.78
CA VAL A 60 -16.15 -4.93 15.76
C VAL A 60 -17.15 -3.83 15.43
N ASP A 61 -17.41 -2.92 16.36
CA ASP A 61 -18.47 -1.91 16.24
C ASP A 61 -17.99 -0.62 15.57
N LYS A 62 -16.67 -0.41 15.51
CA LYS A 62 -16.09 0.83 14.96
C LYS A 62 -14.73 0.57 14.32
N LEU A 63 -14.61 1.06 13.09
CA LEU A 63 -13.34 1.14 12.38
C LEU A 63 -12.59 2.40 12.81
N GLU A 64 -11.52 2.25 13.61
CA GLU A 64 -10.73 3.38 14.09
C GLU A 64 -9.62 3.73 13.08
N GLN A 65 -9.59 4.97 12.59
CA GLN A 65 -8.51 5.43 11.71
C GLN A 65 -7.21 5.64 12.52
N ILE A 66 -6.16 4.91 12.13
CA ILE A 66 -4.82 5.00 12.73
C ILE A 66 -4.05 6.17 12.12
N TYR A 67 -4.15 6.35 10.80
CA TYR A 67 -3.41 7.36 10.05
C TYR A 67 -4.01 7.55 8.65
N GLU A 68 -3.81 8.73 8.09
CA GLU A 68 -4.19 9.11 6.73
C GLU A 68 -3.08 9.99 6.13
N CYS A 69 -2.77 9.76 4.86
CA CYS A 69 -1.85 10.58 4.08
C CYS A 69 -2.45 10.88 2.71
N ASN A 70 -2.58 12.17 2.43
CA ASN A 70 -3.08 12.69 1.16
C ASN A 70 -1.97 13.34 0.31
N ASP A 71 -0.73 13.36 0.80
CA ASP A 71 0.44 13.90 0.07
C ASP A 71 0.96 12.95 -1.02
N THR A 72 0.50 11.69 -1.01
CA THR A 72 0.86 10.67 -1.99
C THR A 72 -0.39 10.14 -2.64
N GLU A 73 -0.68 10.61 -3.85
CA GLU A 73 -1.86 10.25 -4.63
C GLU A 73 -1.67 8.94 -5.41
N ASP A 74 -2.79 8.39 -5.91
CA ASP A 74 -2.84 7.22 -6.79
C ASP A 74 -2.14 5.98 -6.20
N VAL A 75 -2.38 5.68 -4.92
CA VAL A 75 -1.70 4.60 -4.19
C VAL A 75 -2.29 3.24 -4.55
N CYS A 76 -1.57 2.47 -5.37
CA CYS A 76 -2.00 1.15 -5.82
C CYS A 76 -1.45 -0.02 -5.00
N ILE A 77 -0.43 0.19 -4.16
CA ILE A 77 0.03 -0.78 -3.16
C ILE A 77 0.40 -0.02 -1.90
N VAL A 78 -0.15 -0.45 -0.76
CA VAL A 78 0.24 0.05 0.57
C VAL A 78 0.27 -1.08 1.58
N GLU A 79 1.46 -1.38 2.12
CA GLU A 79 1.68 -2.49 3.04
C GLU A 79 2.26 -1.97 4.35
N ARG A 80 1.59 -2.25 5.47
CA ARG A 80 2.05 -1.89 6.81
C ARG A 80 2.77 -3.07 7.45
N LEU A 81 3.92 -2.83 8.08
CA LEU A 81 4.61 -3.86 8.85
C LEU A 81 3.99 -4.02 10.24
N PHE A 82 3.17 -5.06 10.44
CA PHE A 82 2.42 -5.38 11.66
C PHE A 82 1.71 -4.13 12.21
N SER A 83 1.87 -3.86 13.51
CA SER A 83 1.39 -2.66 14.19
C SER A 83 2.41 -1.49 14.17
N SER A 84 3.52 -1.62 13.43
CA SER A 84 4.54 -0.56 13.35
C SER A 84 4.07 0.63 12.51
N SER A 85 4.90 1.68 12.46
CA SER A 85 4.72 2.82 11.55
C SER A 85 5.53 2.72 10.25
N LEU A 86 6.18 1.58 10.00
CA LEU A 86 6.89 1.32 8.75
C LEU A 86 5.89 0.87 7.68
N VAL A 87 5.95 1.54 6.53
CA VAL A 87 5.02 1.32 5.42
C VAL A 87 5.79 1.27 4.11
N ALA A 88 5.40 0.35 3.24
CA ALA A 88 5.80 0.27 1.84
C ALA A 88 4.67 0.80 0.94
N ILE A 89 5.02 1.63 -0.04
CA ILE A 89 4.07 2.34 -0.91
C ILE A 89 4.52 2.23 -2.36
N VAL A 90 3.58 1.94 -3.27
CA VAL A 90 3.72 2.09 -4.72
C VAL A 90 2.54 2.90 -5.23
N SER A 91 2.81 3.86 -6.12
CA SER A 91 1.81 4.71 -6.78
C SER A 91 1.70 4.37 -8.26
N LEU A 92 0.50 4.52 -8.84
CA LEU A 92 0.27 4.41 -10.28
C LEU A 92 1.11 5.43 -11.08
N ARG A 93 1.48 6.57 -10.48
CA ARG A 93 2.37 7.57 -11.10
C ARG A 93 3.81 7.09 -11.21
N ALA A 94 4.22 6.15 -10.38
CA ALA A 94 5.56 5.61 -10.34
C ALA A 94 5.55 4.10 -10.05
N PRO A 95 4.98 3.27 -10.96
CA PRO A 95 4.65 1.87 -10.69
C PRO A 95 5.88 0.95 -10.54
N ARG A 96 7.08 1.49 -10.79
CA ARG A 96 8.38 0.83 -10.61
C ARG A 96 9.17 1.37 -9.42
N LYS A 97 8.61 2.30 -8.64
CA LYS A 97 9.25 2.87 -7.46
C LYS A 97 8.58 2.36 -6.20
N LEU A 98 9.38 1.76 -5.32
CA LEU A 98 8.96 1.41 -3.98
C LEU A 98 9.46 2.47 -3.01
N LYS A 99 8.53 3.16 -2.36
CA LYS A 99 8.84 4.04 -1.23
C LYS A 99 8.64 3.28 0.07
N VAL A 100 9.61 3.35 0.98
CA VAL A 100 9.48 2.89 2.36
C VAL A 100 9.61 4.08 3.27
N CYS A 101 8.65 4.31 4.17
CA CYS A 101 8.65 5.44 5.08
C CYS A 101 8.22 5.05 6.50
N HIS A 102 8.44 5.96 7.44
CA HIS A 102 7.95 5.87 8.81
C HIS A 102 6.93 6.97 9.08
N PHE A 103 5.64 6.70 8.92
CA PHE A 103 4.62 7.76 8.89
C PHE A 103 4.53 8.58 10.18
N LYS A 104 4.77 7.98 11.35
CA LYS A 104 4.80 8.73 12.64
C LYS A 104 5.97 9.70 12.78
N LYS A 105 7.06 9.48 12.03
CA LYS A 105 8.27 10.33 12.05
C LYS A 105 8.32 11.26 10.84
N GLY A 106 7.44 11.08 9.86
CA GLY A 106 7.48 11.80 8.58
C GLY A 106 8.71 11.51 7.72
N THR A 107 9.51 10.48 8.06
CA THR A 107 10.78 10.22 7.37
C THR A 107 10.61 9.19 6.26
N GLU A 108 11.07 9.54 5.06
CA GLU A 108 11.35 8.55 4.01
C GLU A 108 12.61 7.76 4.40
N ILE A 109 12.50 6.43 4.38
CA ILE A 109 13.62 5.53 4.71
C ILE A 109 14.33 5.13 3.42
N CYS A 110 13.57 4.74 2.38
CA CYS A 110 14.12 4.30 1.10
C CYS A 110 13.18 4.62 -0.06
N ASN A 111 13.76 4.75 -1.27
CA ASN A 111 13.05 4.92 -2.53
C ASN A 111 13.75 4.10 -3.62
N TYR A 112 13.33 2.84 -3.75
CA TYR A 112 13.96 1.89 -4.67
C TYR A 112 13.31 1.96 -6.04
N SER A 113 14.12 2.04 -7.10
CA SER A 113 13.66 1.92 -8.47
C SER A 113 13.93 0.53 -9.01
N TYR A 114 12.95 -0.06 -9.68
CA TYR A 114 13.03 -1.38 -10.31
C TYR A 114 12.92 -1.24 -11.83
N SER A 115 13.45 -2.23 -12.56
CA SER A 115 13.38 -2.26 -14.03
C SER A 115 11.97 -2.56 -14.54
N ASN A 116 11.16 -3.26 -13.74
CA ASN A 116 9.80 -3.68 -14.09
C ASN A 116 8.78 -3.14 -13.08
N THR A 117 7.51 -3.18 -13.47
CA THR A 117 6.38 -2.84 -12.59
C THR A 117 6.35 -3.74 -11.38
N ILE A 118 6.17 -3.13 -10.21
CA ILE A 118 5.97 -3.83 -8.95
C ILE A 118 4.55 -4.35 -8.93
N LEU A 119 4.37 -5.66 -8.73
CA LEU A 119 3.05 -6.29 -8.70
C LEU A 119 2.57 -6.57 -7.28
N ALA A 120 3.49 -6.88 -6.37
CA ALA A 120 3.18 -7.10 -4.98
C ALA A 120 4.40 -6.78 -4.11
N VAL A 121 4.11 -6.28 -2.91
CA VAL A 121 5.08 -6.04 -1.85
C VAL A 121 4.66 -6.85 -0.63
N LYS A 122 5.60 -7.51 0.05
CA LYS A 122 5.35 -8.12 1.36
C LYS A 122 6.44 -7.74 2.34
N LEU A 123 6.01 -7.32 3.53
CA LEU A 123 6.88 -6.96 4.64
C LEU A 123 6.82 -8.04 5.72
N ASN A 124 7.94 -8.33 6.37
CA ASN A 124 7.98 -9.16 7.58
C ASN A 124 9.03 -8.63 8.56
N ARG A 125 9.12 -9.18 9.77
CA ARG A 125 10.29 -9.07 10.65
C ARG A 125 11.22 -10.24 10.31
N GLN A 126 12.50 -10.00 10.07
CA GLN A 126 13.48 -11.07 10.15
C GLN A 126 13.53 -11.57 11.59
N THR A 127 13.28 -12.85 11.75
CA THR A 127 13.66 -13.64 12.93
C THR A 127 14.91 -14.43 12.61
#